data_AF-A0AAD7GL78-F1
#
_entry.id   AF-A0AAD7GL78-F1
#
_cell.length_a   1.000
_cell.length_b   1.000
_cell.length_c   1.000
_cell.angle_alpha   90.00
_cell.angle_beta   90.00
_cell.angle_gamma   90.00
#
_symmetry.space_group_name_H-M   'P 1'
#
loop_
_entity.id
_entity.type
_entity.pdbx_description
1 polymer ?
#
loop_
_entity_poly.entity_id
_entity_poly.type
_entity_poly.pdbx_seq_one_letter_code
_entity_poly.pdbx_strand_id
1 'polypeptide(L)'
;MIGHRLSADQACTPFVLLLSLSGLFFSQPPSCVAIMGQRHQVFIVARVVARNETVPRYRCVGAYHHQWCYGRLPLMATKRFFTLIKQKDNAEIIKEEIRAIQGKYDSGEKLPKAPCPYSLFLLASAWCVDLENRYASGGSFENGMLDAWMGSTEGDNNDGITVIDITEPTDPSYCFVSTFGLEAAVNVEGRVPLSAEQYARAYYPVPKGTKKEESGVKETEEDVQKKIDSLRHERMMTLDVLVEAWPREYRPSVQTLVEDPAPASTNSIPSLADLTLKPAVEHGIQTGETDELEALVWMPGKAGLIKSVLRTQNPFPDSGLPLLAKVVEHESGSDKTVLDLSGLPLSDSQIVSLLTGTLSETKDSIELLKFSYNHNITVDVLPQVLSATPMLRRLVLLDTSISDEQIRELLAKDAKLFHTLGELVHPALLSWPALYPPAFQYVTHNGQSTSSAALAVFTPATLIQSLTDYLSPIADLAQFEMFSFLGSSLVHSLSFRLRPLSECGHYFRQPRHSIKHPSDPFKASAAANALIFKLRKQLSTFLNVLALESCERGGSGSDVIGSNHKVSNVKDSQEARRCKGDGHAKATAVNHHAG
;
A
#
# COMPACT_ATOMS: atom_id res chain seq x y z
N MET A 1 44.99 23.63 -45.89
CA MET A 1 45.88 24.67 -45.34
C MET A 1 45.41 25.00 -43.93
N ILE A 2 46.31 24.82 -42.94
CA ILE A 2 46.36 25.49 -41.63
C ILE A 2 45.15 25.22 -40.70
N GLY A 3 45.25 24.75 -39.45
CA GLY A 3 46.36 24.50 -38.54
C GLY A 3 45.85 24.54 -37.09
N HIS A 4 46.29 23.58 -36.26
CA HIS A 4 46.44 23.57 -34.79
C HIS A 4 45.34 24.11 -33.84
N ARG A 5 44.92 23.28 -32.87
CA ARG A 5 45.53 23.23 -31.51
C ARG A 5 45.02 22.05 -30.68
N LEU A 6 45.98 21.31 -30.12
CA LEU A 6 45.83 20.36 -29.02
C LEU A 6 45.89 21.11 -27.68
N SER A 7 45.13 20.64 -26.70
CA SER A 7 45.43 20.79 -25.28
C SER A 7 45.00 19.50 -24.58
N ALA A 8 45.96 18.94 -23.84
CA ALA A 8 45.85 17.77 -23.00
C ALA A 8 45.54 18.19 -21.56
N ASP A 9 44.88 17.30 -20.82
CA ASP A 9 45.04 17.04 -19.37
C ASP A 9 44.22 15.75 -19.08
N GLN A 10 44.83 14.57 -19.02
CA GLN A 10 45.36 13.91 -17.80
C GLN A 10 44.43 13.96 -16.57
N ALA A 11 43.80 12.83 -16.22
CA ALA A 11 44.24 12.00 -15.08
C ALA A 11 43.24 10.88 -14.69
N CYS A 12 43.79 9.69 -14.44
CA CYS A 12 43.34 8.66 -13.49
C CYS A 12 42.11 7.78 -13.83
N THR A 13 42.32 6.81 -14.72
CA THR A 13 41.63 5.51 -14.69
C THR A 13 42.38 4.52 -13.79
N PRO A 14 41.74 3.88 -12.79
CA PRO A 14 42.33 2.70 -12.17
C PRO A 14 42.05 1.47 -13.02
N PHE A 15 43.14 0.90 -13.53
CA PHE A 15 43.29 -0.49 -13.94
C PHE A 15 42.76 -1.43 -12.84
N VAL A 16 41.84 -2.34 -13.19
CA VAL A 16 41.57 -3.54 -12.40
C VAL A 16 42.07 -4.73 -13.20
N LEU A 17 43.12 -5.34 -12.67
CA LEU A 17 43.74 -6.57 -13.15
C LEU A 17 42.83 -7.74 -12.76
N LEU A 18 42.16 -8.36 -13.74
CA LEU A 18 41.42 -9.62 -13.55
C LEU A 18 42.38 -10.78 -13.84
N LEU A 19 42.88 -11.43 -12.80
CA LEU A 19 43.59 -12.70 -12.90
C LEU A 19 42.58 -13.81 -13.19
N SER A 20 42.58 -14.28 -14.44
CA SER A 20 41.91 -15.50 -14.89
C SER A 20 42.66 -16.73 -14.36
N LEU A 21 42.05 -17.45 -13.42
CA LEU A 21 42.41 -18.84 -13.10
C LEU A 21 41.47 -19.77 -13.88
N SER A 22 41.86 -20.08 -15.11
CA SER A 22 41.26 -21.14 -15.92
C SER A 22 42.02 -22.45 -15.66
N GLY A 23 41.30 -23.47 -15.19
CA GLY A 23 41.80 -24.84 -15.20
C GLY A 23 41.30 -25.69 -14.05
N LEU A 24 40.11 -26.27 -14.20
CA LEU A 24 39.75 -27.58 -13.64
C LEU A 24 38.53 -28.11 -14.41
N PHE A 25 38.80 -29.02 -15.33
CA PHE A 25 37.79 -29.82 -16.02
C PHE A 25 37.09 -30.72 -14.99
N PHE A 26 35.80 -30.47 -14.73
CA PHE A 26 34.91 -31.46 -14.14
C PHE A 26 34.00 -32.03 -15.22
N SER A 27 34.04 -33.35 -15.36
CA SER A 27 33.14 -34.16 -16.18
C SER A 27 31.68 -33.81 -15.90
N GLN A 28 30.90 -33.54 -16.95
CA GLN A 28 29.46 -33.31 -16.83
C GLN A 28 28.77 -34.57 -16.24
N PRO A 29 27.99 -34.44 -15.16
CA PRO A 29 27.10 -35.52 -14.71
C PRO A 29 25.91 -35.66 -15.67
N PRO A 30 25.27 -36.85 -15.71
CA PRO A 30 24.17 -37.12 -16.63
C PRO A 30 23.01 -36.16 -16.38
N SER A 31 22.34 -35.77 -17.46
CA SER A 31 21.23 -34.82 -17.50
C SER A 31 20.22 -35.06 -16.38
N CYS A 32 20.34 -34.29 -15.28
CA CYS A 32 19.25 -34.07 -14.36
C CYS A 32 18.11 -33.51 -15.20
N VAL A 33 17.02 -34.27 -15.34
CA VAL A 33 15.74 -33.69 -15.73
C VAL A 33 15.45 -32.66 -14.65
N ALA A 34 15.74 -31.39 -14.95
CA ALA A 34 15.39 -30.31 -14.07
C ALA A 34 13.87 -30.37 -13.93
N ILE A 35 13.40 -30.74 -12.74
CA ILE A 35 11.99 -30.61 -12.40
C ILE A 35 11.74 -29.11 -12.45
N MET A 36 11.23 -28.64 -13.59
CA MET A 36 10.85 -27.25 -13.75
C MET A 36 9.80 -26.96 -12.68
N GLY A 37 10.01 -25.91 -11.89
CA GLY A 37 9.10 -25.63 -10.78
C GLY A 37 7.67 -25.39 -11.25
N GLN A 38 6.71 -25.75 -10.41
CA GLN A 38 5.28 -25.52 -10.66
C GLN A 38 5.02 -24.02 -10.70
N ARG A 39 4.48 -23.53 -11.81
CA ARG A 39 4.25 -22.13 -12.13
C ARG A 39 2.78 -21.83 -12.01
N HIS A 40 2.48 -20.72 -11.36
CA HIS A 40 1.12 -20.24 -11.19
C HIS A 40 1.06 -18.76 -11.56
N GLN A 41 -0.01 -18.37 -12.24
CA GLN A 41 -0.23 -16.98 -12.63
C GLN A 41 -1.45 -16.43 -11.92
N VAL A 42 -1.41 -15.15 -11.62
CA VAL A 42 -2.53 -14.43 -11.03
C VAL A 42 -2.83 -13.19 -11.86
N PHE A 43 -4.11 -12.99 -12.13
CA PHE A 43 -4.62 -11.88 -12.91
C PHE A 43 -5.56 -11.04 -12.05
N ILE A 44 -5.42 -9.73 -12.19
CA ILE A 44 -6.34 -8.74 -11.66
C ILE A 44 -7.22 -8.27 -12.83
N VAL A 45 -8.53 -8.30 -12.63
CA VAL A 45 -9.51 -7.75 -13.55
C VAL A 45 -10.31 -6.63 -12.89
N ALA A 46 -10.76 -5.67 -13.69
CA ALA A 46 -11.64 -4.59 -13.24
C ALA A 46 -12.59 -4.19 -14.38
N ARG A 47 -13.74 -3.62 -14.04
CA ARG A 47 -14.64 -3.02 -15.04
C ARG A 47 -14.12 -1.65 -15.49
N VAL A 48 -13.81 -1.56 -16.78
CA VAL A 48 -13.24 -0.37 -17.42
C VAL A 48 -14.05 -0.03 -18.67
N VAL A 49 -14.43 1.24 -18.78
CA VAL A 49 -15.05 1.84 -19.97
C VAL A 49 -13.95 2.13 -20.98
N ALA A 50 -14.07 1.63 -22.20
CA ALA A 50 -13.14 1.98 -23.29
C ALA A 50 -13.43 3.39 -23.83
N ARG A 51 -12.44 4.05 -24.47
CA ARG A 51 -12.52 5.45 -24.95
C ARG A 51 -13.79 5.82 -25.73
N ASN A 52 -14.34 4.88 -26.49
CA ASN A 52 -15.49 5.08 -27.35
C ASN A 52 -16.69 4.20 -26.98
N GLU A 53 -16.70 3.65 -25.76
CA GLU A 53 -17.79 2.83 -25.24
C GLU A 53 -18.46 3.53 -24.05
N THR A 54 -19.72 3.19 -23.78
CA THR A 54 -20.44 3.70 -22.59
C THR A 54 -20.64 2.62 -21.54
N VAL A 55 -20.48 1.35 -21.94
CA VAL A 55 -20.70 0.19 -21.08
C VAL A 55 -19.35 -0.26 -20.52
N PRO A 56 -19.18 -0.32 -19.19
CA PRO A 56 -17.95 -0.79 -18.58
C PRO A 56 -17.84 -2.31 -18.75
N ARG A 57 -16.68 -2.76 -19.23
CA ARG A 57 -16.39 -4.19 -19.45
C ARG A 57 -15.24 -4.67 -18.59
N TYR A 58 -15.26 -5.94 -18.19
CA TYR A 58 -14.10 -6.54 -17.52
C TYR A 58 -12.87 -6.54 -18.43
N ARG A 59 -11.76 -6.05 -17.89
CA ARG A 59 -10.43 -6.07 -18.52
C ARG A 59 -9.39 -6.50 -17.51
N CYS A 60 -8.35 -7.19 -17.98
CA CYS A 60 -7.17 -7.43 -17.16
C CYS A 60 -6.41 -6.10 -16.97
N VAL A 61 -6.14 -5.76 -15.71
CA VAL A 61 -5.48 -4.51 -15.30
C VAL A 61 -4.17 -4.76 -14.54
N GLY A 62 -3.77 -6.03 -14.44
CA GLY A 62 -2.51 -6.46 -13.87
C GLY A 62 -2.38 -7.98 -13.95
N ALA A 63 -1.18 -8.46 -14.18
CA ALA A 63 -0.89 -9.89 -14.24
C ALA A 63 0.47 -10.16 -13.60
N TYR A 64 0.57 -11.24 -12.84
CA TYR A 64 1.77 -11.61 -12.11
C TYR A 64 2.00 -13.13 -12.16
N HIS A 65 3.27 -13.49 -12.31
CA HIS A 65 3.76 -14.85 -12.35
C HIS A 65 4.51 -15.16 -11.06
N HIS A 66 4.19 -16.31 -10.45
CA HIS A 66 4.90 -16.80 -9.29
C HIS A 66 5.37 -18.25 -9.50
N GLN A 67 6.65 -18.48 -9.23
CA GLN A 67 7.23 -19.82 -9.23
C GLN A 67 6.98 -20.51 -7.89
N TRP A 68 6.74 -21.81 -7.90
CA TRP A 68 6.52 -22.63 -6.70
C TRP A 68 5.29 -22.21 -5.88
N CYS A 69 4.25 -21.68 -6.53
CA CYS A 69 2.99 -21.30 -5.86
C CYS A 69 1.85 -22.24 -6.29
N TYR A 70 1.62 -23.31 -5.55
CA TYR A 70 0.64 -24.34 -5.89
C TYR A 70 -0.11 -24.86 -4.67
N GLY A 71 -1.11 -25.71 -4.90
CA GLY A 71 -1.89 -26.33 -3.83
C GLY A 71 -2.55 -25.32 -2.90
N ARG A 72 -2.10 -25.24 -1.64
CA ARG A 72 -2.67 -24.31 -0.64
C ARG A 72 -2.14 -22.88 -0.74
N LEU A 73 -1.03 -22.64 -1.45
CA LEU A 73 -0.37 -21.34 -1.49
C LEU A 73 -1.18 -20.25 -2.20
N PRO A 74 -1.82 -20.51 -3.37
CA PRO A 74 -2.68 -19.51 -4.02
C PRO A 74 -3.85 -19.05 -3.15
N LEU A 75 -4.46 -19.95 -2.36
CA LEU A 75 -5.53 -19.58 -1.42
C LEU A 75 -5.03 -18.60 -0.35
N MET A 76 -3.85 -18.88 0.22
CA MET A 76 -3.25 -18.02 1.23
C MET A 76 -2.88 -16.65 0.67
N ALA A 77 -2.28 -16.61 -0.53
CA ALA A 77 -1.92 -15.37 -1.19
C ALA A 77 -3.16 -14.54 -1.56
N THR A 78 -4.20 -15.17 -2.07
CA THR A 78 -5.50 -14.54 -2.35
C THR A 78 -6.09 -13.92 -1.09
N LYS A 79 -6.08 -14.65 0.03
CA LYS A 79 -6.59 -14.11 1.30
C LYS A 79 -5.80 -12.90 1.78
N ARG A 80 -4.47 -12.95 1.71
CA ARG A 80 -3.61 -11.82 2.07
C ARG A 80 -3.91 -10.60 1.19
N PHE A 81 -4.04 -10.80 -0.12
CA PHE A 81 -4.38 -9.73 -1.04
C PHE A 81 -5.73 -9.10 -0.72
N PHE A 82 -6.75 -9.91 -0.40
CA PHE A 82 -8.04 -9.39 0.06
C PHE A 82 -7.91 -8.54 1.32
N THR A 83 -7.11 -8.99 2.30
CA THR A 83 -6.83 -8.18 3.49
C THR A 83 -6.17 -6.84 3.14
N LEU A 84 -5.24 -6.83 2.18
CA LEU A 84 -4.57 -5.61 1.72
C LEU A 84 -5.52 -4.66 0.98
N ILE A 85 -6.26 -5.14 -0.02
CA ILE A 85 -7.10 -4.27 -0.85
C ILE A 85 -8.35 -3.77 -0.12
N LYS A 86 -8.83 -4.50 0.90
CA LYS A 86 -9.95 -4.07 1.75
C LYS A 86 -9.56 -2.98 2.76
N GLN A 87 -8.26 -2.72 2.96
CA GLN A 87 -7.85 -1.55 3.76
C GLN A 87 -8.34 -0.28 3.07
N LYS A 88 -9.01 0.60 3.82
CA LYS A 88 -9.63 1.83 3.30
C LYS A 88 -8.65 2.65 2.45
N ASP A 89 -7.43 2.76 2.93
CA ASP A 89 -6.34 3.53 2.33
C ASP A 89 -5.88 2.94 0.99
N ASN A 90 -5.71 1.63 0.94
CA ASN A 90 -5.34 0.94 -0.30
C ASN A 90 -6.50 0.94 -1.29
N ALA A 91 -7.73 0.73 -0.81
CA ALA A 91 -8.94 0.74 -1.61
C ALA A 91 -9.14 2.08 -2.34
N GLU A 92 -8.85 3.20 -1.66
CA GLU A 92 -8.91 4.54 -2.26
C GLU A 92 -7.94 4.68 -3.43
N ILE A 93 -6.69 4.23 -3.27
CA ILE A 93 -5.68 4.28 -4.32
C ILE A 93 -6.08 3.37 -5.50
N ILE A 94 -6.55 2.15 -5.21
CA ILE A 94 -6.99 1.20 -6.25
C ILE A 94 -8.16 1.76 -7.05
N LYS A 95 -9.16 2.35 -6.37
CA LYS A 95 -10.29 3.00 -7.02
C LYS A 95 -9.83 4.13 -7.94
N GLU A 96 -8.80 4.86 -7.53
CA GLU A 96 -8.21 5.89 -8.37
C GLU A 96 -7.49 5.31 -9.59
N GLU A 97 -6.68 4.27 -9.43
CA GLU A 97 -6.02 3.63 -10.58
C GLU A 97 -7.05 3.14 -11.61
N ILE A 98 -8.15 2.56 -11.15
CA ILE A 98 -9.26 2.11 -12.00
C ILE A 98 -9.94 3.31 -12.67
N ARG A 99 -10.13 4.43 -11.95
CA ARG A 99 -10.70 5.67 -12.51
C ARG A 99 -9.80 6.26 -13.60
N ALA A 100 -8.50 6.34 -13.35
CA ALA A 100 -7.51 6.95 -14.24
C ALA A 100 -7.38 6.25 -15.60
N ILE A 101 -7.82 4.98 -15.69
CA ILE A 101 -7.84 4.22 -16.95
C ILE A 101 -9.20 4.21 -17.65
N GLN A 102 -10.26 4.77 -17.03
CA GLN A 102 -11.59 4.89 -17.67
C GLN A 102 -11.50 5.79 -18.90
N GLY A 103 -12.06 5.34 -20.01
CA GLY A 103 -12.10 6.10 -21.27
C GLY A 103 -10.73 6.33 -21.92
N LYS A 104 -9.64 5.78 -21.36
CA LYS A 104 -8.29 6.07 -21.83
C LYS A 104 -7.88 5.22 -23.03
N TYR A 105 -8.30 3.96 -23.08
CA TYR A 105 -7.85 2.97 -24.06
C TYR A 105 -9.00 2.47 -24.93
N ASP A 106 -8.73 2.22 -26.22
CA ASP A 106 -9.71 1.61 -27.11
C ASP A 106 -9.88 0.11 -26.83
N SER A 107 -11.00 -0.47 -27.28
CA SER A 107 -11.36 -1.81 -26.84
C SER A 107 -10.40 -2.92 -27.30
N GLY A 108 -9.74 -2.71 -28.43
CA GLY A 108 -8.67 -3.58 -28.96
C GLY A 108 -7.27 -2.99 -28.86
N GLU A 109 -7.09 -1.86 -28.18
CA GLU A 109 -5.76 -1.28 -27.96
C GLU A 109 -5.00 -2.06 -26.89
N LYS A 110 -3.68 -2.18 -27.05
CA LYS A 110 -2.82 -2.79 -26.04
C LYS A 110 -2.76 -1.87 -24.83
N LEU A 111 -3.25 -2.38 -23.70
CA LEU A 111 -3.05 -1.75 -22.41
C LEU A 111 -1.55 -1.68 -22.09
N PRO A 112 -1.11 -0.70 -21.28
CA PRO A 112 0.21 -0.73 -20.68
C PRO A 112 0.46 -2.07 -19.98
N LYS A 113 1.73 -2.44 -19.79
CA LYS A 113 2.10 -3.68 -19.08
C LYS A 113 1.41 -3.80 -17.71
N ALA A 114 1.37 -2.71 -16.96
CA ALA A 114 0.68 -2.60 -15.68
C ALA A 114 -0.18 -1.31 -15.64
N PRO A 115 -1.45 -1.37 -16.06
CA PRO A 115 -2.37 -0.22 -16.03
C PRO A 115 -2.65 0.28 -14.61
N CYS A 116 -2.66 -0.63 -13.62
CA CYS A 116 -2.83 -0.35 -12.20
C CYS A 116 -1.58 -0.83 -11.42
N PRO A 117 -0.44 -0.10 -11.50
CA PRO A 117 0.83 -0.53 -10.93
C PRO A 117 0.80 -0.75 -9.40
N TYR A 118 0.07 0.06 -8.65
CA TYR A 118 -0.06 -0.10 -7.19
C TYR A 118 -0.88 -1.32 -6.81
N SER A 119 -2.00 -1.56 -7.50
CA SER A 119 -2.80 -2.78 -7.35
C SER A 119 -1.95 -4.03 -7.63
N LEU A 120 -1.11 -3.98 -8.67
CA LEU A 120 -0.19 -5.05 -9.02
C LEU A 120 0.94 -5.21 -7.99
N PHE A 121 1.44 -4.12 -7.41
CA PHE A 121 2.39 -4.13 -6.30
C PHE A 121 1.83 -4.83 -5.06
N LEU A 122 0.58 -4.54 -4.68
CA LEU A 122 -0.09 -5.21 -3.56
C LEU A 122 -0.26 -6.71 -3.84
N LEU A 123 -0.61 -7.07 -5.08
CA LEU A 123 -0.74 -8.45 -5.51
C LEU A 123 0.60 -9.18 -5.39
N ALA A 124 1.66 -8.65 -6.00
CA ALA A 124 2.96 -9.27 -5.91
C ALA A 124 3.44 -9.38 -4.46
N SER A 125 3.20 -8.36 -3.63
CA SER A 125 3.52 -8.40 -2.19
C SER A 125 2.81 -9.56 -1.48
N ALA A 126 1.51 -9.74 -1.73
CA ALA A 126 0.73 -10.84 -1.14
C ALA A 126 1.19 -12.23 -1.62
N TRP A 127 1.73 -12.35 -2.83
CA TRP A 127 2.24 -13.61 -3.38
C TRP A 127 3.67 -13.91 -2.92
N CYS A 128 4.51 -12.88 -2.82
CA CYS A 128 5.93 -13.05 -2.55
C CYS A 128 6.31 -12.92 -1.08
N VAL A 129 5.46 -12.35 -0.22
CA VAL A 129 5.76 -12.13 1.21
C VAL A 129 4.59 -12.60 2.07
N ASP A 130 4.91 -13.36 3.11
CA ASP A 130 3.97 -13.77 4.15
C ASP A 130 4.66 -13.63 5.52
N LEU A 131 4.34 -12.55 6.22
CA LEU A 131 4.96 -12.23 7.50
C LEU A 131 4.49 -13.17 8.63
N GLU A 132 3.27 -13.72 8.52
CA GLU A 132 2.72 -14.64 9.52
C GLU A 132 3.44 -15.99 9.47
N ASN A 133 3.68 -16.49 8.26
CA ASN A 133 4.39 -17.75 8.03
C ASN A 133 5.88 -17.56 7.75
N ARG A 134 6.38 -16.31 7.87
CA ARG A 134 7.79 -15.95 7.69
C ARG A 134 8.36 -16.42 6.35
N TYR A 135 7.56 -16.27 5.30
CA TYR A 135 7.92 -16.68 3.95
C TYR A 135 8.24 -15.48 3.07
N ALA A 136 9.30 -15.63 2.28
CA ALA A 136 9.65 -14.74 1.18
C ALA A 136 10.09 -15.57 -0.02
N SER A 137 9.50 -15.34 -1.20
CA SER A 137 9.74 -16.16 -2.39
C SER A 137 11.14 -15.97 -3.00
N GLY A 138 11.83 -14.88 -2.65
CA GLY A 138 13.11 -14.49 -3.24
C GLY A 138 13.01 -13.99 -4.69
N GLY A 139 11.82 -14.02 -5.29
CA GLY A 139 11.56 -13.49 -6.63
C GLY A 139 11.55 -11.96 -6.64
N SER A 140 12.07 -11.36 -7.71
CA SER A 140 11.90 -9.92 -7.92
C SER A 140 10.52 -9.62 -8.49
N PHE A 141 9.95 -8.49 -8.07
CA PHE A 141 8.68 -7.97 -8.59
C PHE A 141 8.68 -7.90 -10.13
N GLU A 142 9.76 -7.40 -10.71
CA GLU A 142 9.89 -7.16 -12.15
C GLU A 142 9.86 -8.44 -12.97
N ASN A 143 10.51 -9.49 -12.46
CA ASN A 143 10.59 -10.78 -13.14
C ASN A 143 9.26 -11.54 -13.09
N GLY A 144 8.44 -11.29 -12.06
CA GLY A 144 7.09 -11.84 -11.96
C GLY A 144 6.07 -11.05 -12.78
N MET A 145 6.32 -9.79 -13.10
CA MET A 145 5.34 -8.95 -13.77
C MET A 145 5.07 -9.38 -15.21
N LEU A 146 3.80 -9.70 -15.50
CA LEU A 146 3.30 -10.07 -16.82
C LEU A 146 2.57 -8.90 -17.48
N ASP A 147 2.29 -9.03 -18.78
CA ASP A 147 1.58 -8.02 -19.55
C ASP A 147 0.06 -8.09 -19.30
N ALA A 148 -0.57 -6.99 -18.87
CA ALA A 148 -2.02 -6.97 -18.65
C ALA A 148 -2.86 -7.22 -19.92
N TRP A 149 -2.28 -7.07 -21.12
CA TRP A 149 -2.98 -7.34 -22.37
C TRP A 149 -2.89 -8.80 -22.83
N MET A 150 -2.13 -9.65 -22.14
CA MET A 150 -1.98 -11.06 -22.50
C MET A 150 -3.25 -11.87 -22.24
N GLY A 151 -3.41 -12.95 -23.00
CA GLY A 151 -4.40 -13.98 -22.71
C GLY A 151 -4.12 -14.72 -21.41
N SER A 152 -5.16 -15.20 -20.72
CA SER A 152 -5.01 -15.98 -19.49
C SER A 152 -4.29 -17.32 -19.71
N THR A 153 -4.16 -17.74 -20.97
CA THR A 153 -3.47 -18.96 -21.41
C THR A 153 -2.13 -18.70 -22.10
N GLU A 154 -1.73 -17.45 -22.30
CA GLU A 154 -0.53 -17.09 -23.10
C GLU A 154 0.78 -17.16 -22.30
N GLY A 155 0.71 -17.33 -20.99
CA GLY A 155 1.90 -17.39 -20.15
C GLY A 155 2.40 -18.82 -19.92
N ASP A 156 3.61 -18.91 -19.38
CA ASP A 156 4.21 -20.18 -18.95
C ASP A 156 3.57 -20.63 -17.62
N ASN A 157 2.46 -21.36 -17.74
CA ASN A 157 1.65 -21.82 -16.62
C ASN A 157 1.36 -23.31 -16.73
N ASN A 158 1.84 -24.11 -15.80
CA ASN A 158 1.51 -25.53 -15.70
C ASN A 158 0.62 -25.87 -14.50
N ASP A 159 0.27 -24.89 -13.67
CA ASP A 159 -0.43 -25.15 -12.40
C ASP A 159 -1.61 -24.20 -12.11
N GLY A 160 -2.41 -23.96 -13.16
CA GLY A 160 -3.63 -23.15 -13.07
C GLY A 160 -3.39 -21.67 -12.80
N ILE A 161 -4.46 -20.88 -12.81
CA ILE A 161 -4.39 -19.44 -12.59
C ILE A 161 -5.36 -19.02 -11.49
N THR A 162 -5.08 -17.88 -10.87
CA THR A 162 -6.02 -17.16 -10.01
C THR A 162 -6.49 -15.90 -10.73
N VAL A 163 -7.80 -15.63 -10.74
CA VAL A 163 -8.35 -14.38 -11.29
C VAL A 163 -9.08 -13.63 -10.18
N ILE A 164 -8.81 -12.34 -10.04
CA ILE A 164 -9.32 -11.49 -8.96
C ILE A 164 -9.96 -10.24 -9.52
N ASP A 165 -11.23 -10.01 -9.22
CA ASP A 165 -11.95 -8.78 -9.54
C ASP A 165 -11.77 -7.75 -8.42
N ILE A 166 -11.19 -6.61 -8.78
CA ILE A 166 -10.96 -5.46 -7.90
C ILE A 166 -11.84 -4.26 -8.23
N THR A 167 -12.88 -4.42 -9.06
CA THR A 167 -13.79 -3.32 -9.44
C THR A 167 -14.30 -2.58 -8.20
N GLU A 168 -14.66 -3.33 -7.16
CA GLU A 168 -14.92 -2.80 -5.82
C GLU A 168 -13.94 -3.43 -4.82
N PRO A 169 -12.81 -2.76 -4.47
CA PRO A 169 -11.77 -3.33 -3.61
C PRO A 169 -12.25 -3.73 -2.21
N THR A 170 -13.35 -3.14 -1.74
CA THR A 170 -13.99 -3.49 -0.46
C THR A 170 -14.83 -4.77 -0.53
N ASP A 171 -15.25 -5.19 -1.73
CA ASP A 171 -16.01 -6.42 -2.00
C ASP A 171 -15.45 -7.18 -3.23
N PRO A 172 -14.18 -7.62 -3.15
CA PRO A 172 -13.53 -8.29 -4.26
C PRO A 172 -14.14 -9.68 -4.50
N SER A 173 -13.98 -10.19 -5.73
CA SER A 173 -14.29 -11.60 -6.02
C SER A 173 -13.12 -12.32 -6.65
N TYR A 174 -13.15 -13.64 -6.60
CA TYR A 174 -12.09 -14.46 -7.17
C TYR A 174 -12.61 -15.76 -7.77
N CYS A 175 -11.78 -16.38 -8.61
CA CYS A 175 -11.86 -17.80 -8.91
C CYS A 175 -10.47 -18.37 -9.21
N PHE A 176 -10.34 -19.68 -9.08
CA PHE A 176 -9.21 -20.42 -9.64
C PHE A 176 -9.61 -21.03 -10.99
N VAL A 177 -8.68 -21.22 -11.91
CA VAL A 177 -8.98 -21.83 -13.21
C VAL A 177 -7.86 -22.77 -13.61
N SER A 178 -8.23 -23.99 -14.03
CA SER A 178 -7.29 -24.92 -14.66
C SER A 178 -7.18 -24.62 -16.15
N THR A 179 -6.10 -23.99 -16.62
CA THR A 179 -5.95 -23.62 -18.03
C THR A 179 -5.48 -24.78 -18.91
N PHE A 180 -4.55 -25.59 -18.40
CA PHE A 180 -3.92 -26.71 -19.12
C PHE A 180 -3.92 -28.02 -18.31
N GLY A 181 -4.85 -28.15 -17.37
CA GLY A 181 -4.77 -29.13 -16.29
C GLY A 181 -4.12 -28.53 -15.05
N LEU A 182 -4.26 -29.23 -13.93
CA LEU A 182 -3.51 -28.97 -12.70
C LEU A 182 -2.56 -30.15 -12.51
N GLU A 183 -1.35 -29.92 -12.03
CA GLU A 183 -0.45 -31.01 -11.61
C GLU A 183 -0.88 -31.55 -10.23
N ALA A 184 -2.15 -31.95 -10.14
CA ALA A 184 -2.85 -32.30 -8.91
C ALA A 184 -3.26 -33.79 -8.89
N ALA A 185 -3.73 -34.27 -7.74
CA ALA A 185 -4.13 -35.67 -7.58
C ALA A 185 -5.44 -36.02 -8.29
N VAL A 186 -6.31 -35.01 -8.52
CA VAL A 186 -7.61 -35.17 -9.17
C VAL A 186 -7.72 -34.17 -10.31
N ASN A 187 -8.14 -34.66 -11.48
CA ASN A 187 -8.43 -33.82 -12.63
C ASN A 187 -9.69 -32.97 -12.37
N VAL A 188 -9.59 -31.70 -12.71
CA VAL A 188 -10.69 -30.74 -12.69
C VAL A 188 -11.04 -30.34 -14.12
N GLU A 189 -12.25 -29.83 -14.32
CA GLU A 189 -12.65 -29.32 -15.62
C GLU A 189 -11.80 -28.10 -16.00
N GLY A 190 -11.26 -28.12 -17.23
CA GLY A 190 -10.44 -27.03 -17.74
C GLY A 190 -11.27 -25.80 -18.09
N ARG A 191 -10.72 -24.60 -17.86
CA ARG A 191 -11.32 -23.30 -18.23
C ARG A 191 -12.68 -23.02 -17.58
N VAL A 192 -12.94 -23.62 -16.43
CA VAL A 192 -14.12 -23.34 -15.61
C VAL A 192 -13.69 -22.70 -14.28
N PRO A 193 -14.39 -21.67 -13.78
CA PRO A 193 -14.16 -21.13 -12.45
C PRO A 193 -14.29 -22.20 -11.37
N LEU A 194 -13.26 -22.35 -10.55
CA LEU A 194 -13.19 -23.24 -9.41
C LEU A 194 -13.22 -22.43 -8.12
N SER A 195 -13.98 -22.91 -7.14
CA SER A 195 -13.94 -22.39 -5.77
C SER A 195 -12.62 -22.76 -5.08
N ALA A 196 -12.32 -22.10 -3.96
CA ALA A 196 -11.17 -22.49 -3.12
C ALA A 196 -11.22 -23.97 -2.71
N GLU A 197 -12.42 -24.51 -2.43
CA GLU A 197 -12.60 -25.92 -2.10
C GLU A 197 -12.28 -26.81 -3.30
N GLN A 198 -12.86 -26.54 -4.47
CA GLN A 198 -12.64 -27.35 -5.67
C GLN A 198 -11.16 -27.37 -6.06
N TYR A 199 -10.50 -26.21 -6.04
CA TYR A 199 -9.07 -26.10 -6.34
C TYR A 199 -8.21 -26.85 -5.31
N ALA A 200 -8.37 -26.59 -4.01
CA ALA A 200 -7.55 -27.23 -2.99
C ALA A 200 -7.78 -28.74 -2.92
N ARG A 201 -9.02 -29.21 -3.11
CA ARG A 201 -9.35 -30.64 -3.11
C ARG A 201 -8.84 -31.39 -4.35
N ALA A 202 -8.49 -30.67 -5.42
CA ALA A 202 -7.77 -31.28 -6.54
C ALA A 202 -6.38 -31.77 -6.10
N TYR A 203 -5.66 -30.98 -5.29
CA TYR A 203 -4.33 -31.34 -4.76
C TYR A 203 -4.39 -32.23 -3.53
N TYR A 204 -5.36 -31.96 -2.65
CA TYR A 204 -5.52 -32.63 -1.37
C TYR A 204 -6.92 -33.27 -1.26
N PRO A 205 -7.15 -34.40 -1.94
CA PRO A 205 -8.43 -35.10 -1.88
C PRO A 205 -8.73 -35.51 -0.44
N VAL A 206 -10.02 -35.47 -0.08
CA VAL A 206 -10.47 -35.90 1.26
C VAL A 206 -9.99 -37.33 1.52
N PRO A 207 -9.23 -37.59 2.61
CA PRO A 207 -8.74 -38.92 2.92
C PRO A 207 -9.88 -39.95 3.04
N LYS A 208 -9.83 -41.02 2.24
CA LYS A 208 -10.80 -42.14 2.30
C LYS A 208 -10.33 -43.20 3.31
N GLY A 209 -11.16 -43.52 4.32
CA GLY A 209 -10.97 -44.67 5.23
C GLY A 209 -10.45 -44.35 6.64
N THR A 210 -10.12 -45.41 7.41
CA THR A 210 -9.59 -45.36 8.80
C THR A 210 -8.17 -44.81 8.93
N LYS A 211 -7.50 -44.48 7.81
CA LYS A 211 -6.17 -43.84 7.79
C LYS A 211 -6.14 -42.40 8.34
N LYS A 212 -7.27 -41.87 8.83
CA LYS A 212 -7.34 -40.60 9.58
C LYS A 212 -6.52 -40.59 10.87
N GLU A 213 -6.04 -41.76 11.32
CA GLU A 213 -5.26 -41.88 12.56
C GLU A 213 -3.76 -41.60 12.39
N GLU A 214 -3.24 -41.51 11.16
CA GLU A 214 -1.87 -41.04 10.94
C GLU A 214 -1.80 -39.52 11.21
N SER A 215 -1.01 -39.12 12.22
CA SER A 215 -0.97 -37.74 12.74
C SER A 215 -0.74 -36.68 11.66
N GLY A 216 0.15 -36.94 10.69
CA GLY A 216 0.45 -35.99 9.61
C GLY A 216 -0.67 -35.80 8.59
N VAL A 217 -1.49 -36.82 8.34
CA VAL A 217 -2.63 -36.73 7.41
C VAL A 217 -3.72 -35.84 8.01
N LYS A 218 -3.98 -35.99 9.32
CA LYS A 218 -4.95 -35.16 10.04
C LYS A 218 -4.53 -33.69 10.09
N GLU A 219 -3.27 -33.40 10.40
CA GLU A 219 -2.75 -32.03 10.44
C GLU A 219 -2.83 -31.36 9.05
N THR A 220 -2.48 -32.09 8.00
CA THR A 220 -2.59 -31.58 6.61
C THR A 220 -4.03 -31.27 6.24
N GLU A 221 -4.96 -32.17 6.58
CA GLU A 221 -6.40 -31.97 6.32
C GLU A 221 -6.96 -30.77 7.08
N GLU A 222 -6.61 -30.61 8.36
CA GLU A 222 -7.01 -29.46 9.18
C GLU A 222 -6.47 -28.14 8.61
N ASP A 223 -5.22 -28.11 8.16
CA ASP A 223 -4.66 -26.93 7.49
C ASP A 223 -5.37 -26.62 6.17
N VAL A 224 -5.56 -27.61 5.29
CA VAL A 224 -6.27 -27.44 4.01
C VAL A 224 -7.68 -26.91 4.24
N GLN A 225 -8.42 -27.49 5.18
CA GLN A 225 -9.77 -27.06 5.50
C GLN A 225 -9.79 -25.63 6.04
N LYS A 226 -8.85 -25.28 6.92
CA LYS A 226 -8.68 -23.90 7.42
C LYS A 226 -8.44 -22.91 6.29
N LYS A 227 -7.63 -23.25 5.28
CA LYS A 227 -7.37 -22.37 4.13
C LYS A 227 -8.60 -22.23 3.23
N ILE A 228 -9.34 -23.31 2.98
CA ILE A 228 -10.61 -23.27 2.25
C ILE A 228 -11.61 -22.34 2.97
N ASP A 229 -11.78 -22.53 4.27
CA ASP A 229 -12.75 -21.77 5.06
C ASP A 229 -12.41 -20.27 5.13
N SER A 230 -11.13 -19.90 5.01
CA SER A 230 -10.71 -18.50 4.98
C SER A 230 -11.24 -17.69 3.78
N LEU A 231 -11.63 -18.38 2.70
CA LEU A 231 -12.19 -17.81 1.47
C LEU A 231 -13.65 -18.23 1.21
N ARG A 232 -14.27 -19.02 2.10
CA ARG A 232 -15.64 -19.55 1.93
C ARG A 232 -16.70 -18.45 1.83
N HIS A 233 -16.50 -17.33 2.52
CA HIS A 233 -17.43 -16.20 2.57
C HIS A 233 -17.12 -15.10 1.56
N GLU A 234 -16.06 -15.27 0.77
CA GLU A 234 -15.69 -14.28 -0.24
C GLU A 234 -16.45 -14.57 -1.55
N ARG A 235 -16.79 -13.51 -2.30
CA ARG A 235 -17.58 -13.63 -3.53
C ARG A 235 -16.81 -14.45 -4.58
N MET A 236 -17.46 -15.47 -5.14
CA MET A 236 -16.89 -16.26 -6.22
C MET A 236 -17.24 -15.61 -7.57
N MET A 237 -16.24 -15.55 -8.45
CA MET A 237 -16.39 -15.06 -9.81
C MET A 237 -17.06 -16.10 -10.72
N THR A 238 -17.88 -15.62 -11.64
CA THR A 238 -18.64 -16.44 -12.59
C THR A 238 -17.94 -16.51 -13.96
N LEU A 239 -18.37 -17.44 -14.81
CA LEU A 239 -17.73 -17.67 -16.12
C LEU A 239 -17.91 -16.47 -17.07
N ASP A 240 -19.01 -15.71 -16.96
CA ASP A 240 -19.25 -14.50 -17.75
C ASP A 240 -18.17 -13.45 -17.58
N VAL A 241 -17.63 -13.29 -16.37
CA VAL A 241 -16.50 -12.37 -16.11
C VAL A 241 -15.26 -12.78 -16.90
N LEU A 242 -14.96 -14.09 -16.97
CA LEU A 242 -13.84 -14.61 -17.76
C LEU A 242 -14.09 -14.50 -19.26
N VAL A 243 -15.33 -14.73 -19.71
CA VAL A 243 -15.76 -14.54 -21.11
C VAL A 243 -15.65 -13.08 -21.53
N GLU A 244 -15.96 -12.15 -20.64
CA GLU A 244 -15.85 -10.73 -20.91
C GLU A 244 -14.39 -10.26 -20.92
N ALA A 245 -13.57 -10.70 -19.96
CA ALA A 245 -12.15 -10.36 -19.88
C ALA A 245 -11.31 -10.99 -21.01
N TRP A 246 -11.58 -12.27 -21.36
CA TRP A 246 -10.85 -13.03 -22.38
C TRP A 246 -11.80 -13.77 -23.34
N PRO A 247 -12.52 -13.05 -24.21
CA PRO A 247 -13.56 -13.62 -25.06
C PRO A 247 -13.05 -14.67 -26.06
N ARG A 248 -11.76 -14.65 -26.41
CA ARG A 248 -11.18 -15.64 -27.33
C ARG A 248 -10.88 -16.98 -26.66
N GLU A 249 -10.76 -17.01 -25.33
CA GLU A 249 -10.32 -18.19 -24.57
C GLU A 249 -11.48 -18.95 -23.94
N TYR A 250 -12.50 -18.23 -23.47
CA TYR A 250 -13.62 -18.79 -22.69
C TYR A 250 -14.96 -18.83 -23.41
N ARG A 251 -15.12 -18.20 -24.60
CA ARG A 251 -16.39 -18.31 -25.34
C ARG A 251 -16.61 -19.76 -25.77
N PRO A 252 -17.75 -20.37 -25.41
CA PRO A 252 -18.18 -21.61 -26.04
C PRO A 252 -18.37 -21.38 -27.54
N SER A 253 -18.09 -22.38 -28.37
CA SER A 253 -18.21 -22.34 -29.83
C SER A 253 -19.65 -22.18 -30.37
N VAL A 254 -20.60 -21.65 -29.58
CA VAL A 254 -22.02 -21.57 -29.93
C VAL A 254 -22.51 -20.12 -29.81
N GLN A 255 -22.93 -19.58 -30.96
CA GLN A 255 -23.67 -18.33 -31.11
C GLN A 255 -24.98 -18.39 -30.31
N THR A 256 -25.19 -17.51 -29.32
CA THR A 256 -26.49 -16.86 -29.18
C THR A 256 -26.40 -15.57 -28.37
N LEU A 257 -27.06 -14.55 -28.91
CA LEU A 257 -27.34 -13.25 -28.34
C LEU A 257 -28.19 -13.43 -27.08
N VAL A 258 -27.67 -12.99 -25.94
CA VAL A 258 -28.50 -12.69 -24.76
C VAL A 258 -28.30 -11.20 -24.51
N GLU A 259 -29.35 -10.42 -24.74
CA GLU A 259 -29.43 -9.03 -24.33
C GLU A 259 -29.55 -8.99 -22.81
N ASP A 260 -28.58 -8.35 -22.15
CA ASP A 260 -28.62 -8.13 -20.71
C ASP A 260 -29.76 -7.18 -20.33
N PRO A 261 -30.50 -7.46 -19.24
CA PRO A 261 -31.47 -6.53 -18.70
C PRO A 261 -30.76 -5.31 -18.11
N ALA A 262 -31.20 -4.12 -18.54
CA ALA A 262 -30.69 -2.84 -18.06
C ALA A 262 -30.75 -2.74 -16.51
N PRO A 263 -29.74 -2.14 -15.86
CA PRO A 263 -29.74 -1.97 -14.42
C PRO A 263 -30.92 -1.08 -14.00
N ALA A 264 -31.72 -1.57 -13.06
CA ALA A 264 -32.81 -0.82 -12.44
C ALA A 264 -32.21 0.37 -11.68
N SER A 265 -32.25 1.56 -12.27
CA SER A 265 -31.94 2.80 -11.59
C SER A 265 -33.01 3.04 -10.53
N THR A 266 -32.68 2.80 -9.26
CA THR A 266 -33.48 3.27 -8.13
C THR A 266 -33.36 4.78 -8.05
N ASN A 267 -34.07 5.49 -8.92
CA ASN A 267 -34.22 6.94 -8.86
C ASN A 267 -35.11 7.26 -7.65
N SER A 268 -34.53 7.29 -6.45
CA SER A 268 -35.18 7.86 -5.29
C SER A 268 -35.47 9.32 -5.59
N ILE A 269 -36.74 9.68 -5.65
CA ILE A 269 -37.17 11.07 -5.82
C ILE A 269 -36.56 11.87 -4.66
N PRO A 270 -35.72 12.88 -4.93
CA PRO A 270 -35.08 13.66 -3.87
C PRO A 270 -36.14 14.35 -3.01
N SER A 271 -35.88 14.46 -1.71
CA SER A 271 -36.82 15.13 -0.82
C SER A 271 -36.95 16.61 -1.20
N LEU A 272 -38.10 17.23 -0.92
CA LEU A 272 -38.28 18.66 -1.17
C LEU A 272 -37.18 19.50 -0.49
N ALA A 273 -36.74 19.09 0.71
CA ALA A 273 -35.65 19.74 1.43
C ALA A 273 -34.30 19.64 0.68
N ASP A 274 -34.07 18.59 -0.09
CA ASP A 274 -32.83 18.44 -0.88
C ASP A 274 -32.89 19.27 -2.16
N LEU A 275 -34.09 19.42 -2.74
CA LEU A 275 -34.33 20.31 -3.89
C LEU A 275 -34.15 21.79 -3.52
N THR A 276 -34.52 22.21 -2.30
CA THR A 276 -34.39 23.61 -1.86
C THR A 276 -33.01 23.95 -1.30
N LEU A 277 -32.28 22.97 -0.76
CA LEU A 277 -30.99 23.22 -0.12
C LEU A 277 -29.93 23.70 -1.11
N LYS A 278 -29.88 23.11 -2.31
CA LYS A 278 -28.90 23.49 -3.32
C LYS A 278 -29.01 24.98 -3.72
N PRO A 279 -30.18 25.49 -4.15
CA PRO A 279 -30.35 26.91 -4.43
C PRO A 279 -30.05 27.82 -3.23
N ALA A 280 -30.39 27.39 -2.01
CA ALA A 280 -30.12 28.16 -0.80
C ALA A 280 -28.61 28.28 -0.53
N VAL A 281 -27.86 27.19 -0.66
CA VAL A 281 -26.39 27.19 -0.53
C VAL A 281 -25.75 28.05 -1.62
N GLU A 282 -26.17 27.90 -2.87
CA GLU A 282 -25.68 28.72 -3.99
C GLU A 282 -25.95 30.22 -3.76
N HIS A 283 -27.15 30.56 -3.27
CA HIS A 283 -27.50 31.96 -2.98
C HIS A 283 -26.70 32.53 -1.81
N GLY A 284 -26.63 31.82 -0.67
CA GLY A 284 -25.90 32.28 0.52
C GLY A 284 -24.41 32.49 0.24
N ILE A 285 -23.81 31.65 -0.61
CA ILE A 285 -22.44 31.82 -1.07
C ILE A 285 -22.28 33.08 -1.93
N GLN A 286 -23.21 33.34 -2.84
CA GLN A 286 -23.18 34.52 -3.72
C GLN A 286 -23.39 35.83 -2.95
N THR A 287 -24.25 35.84 -1.93
CA THR A 287 -24.51 37.01 -1.09
C THR A 287 -23.50 37.18 0.04
N GLY A 288 -22.77 36.12 0.40
CA GLY A 288 -21.88 36.09 1.56
C GLY A 288 -22.60 35.89 2.90
N GLU A 289 -23.90 35.57 2.87
CA GLU A 289 -24.73 35.34 4.06
C GLU A 289 -24.79 33.83 4.35
N THR A 290 -23.72 33.26 4.92
CA THR A 290 -23.63 31.82 5.21
C THR A 290 -24.10 31.42 6.61
N ASP A 291 -24.33 32.38 7.51
CA ASP A 291 -24.64 32.12 8.93
C ASP A 291 -25.82 31.17 9.13
N GLU A 292 -26.91 31.34 8.37
CA GLU A 292 -28.08 30.46 8.47
C GLU A 292 -27.79 29.05 7.96
N LEU A 293 -26.93 28.91 6.94
CA LEU A 293 -26.51 27.63 6.40
C LEU A 293 -25.58 26.89 7.36
N GLU A 294 -24.74 27.63 8.08
CA GLU A 294 -23.86 27.07 9.12
C GLU A 294 -24.67 26.42 10.25
N ALA A 295 -25.81 27.01 10.63
CA ALA A 295 -26.71 26.40 11.60
C ALA A 295 -27.31 25.05 11.11
N LEU A 296 -27.48 24.88 9.80
CA LEU A 296 -28.00 23.65 9.19
C LEU A 296 -26.97 22.53 9.11
N VAL A 297 -25.67 22.83 9.19
CA VAL A 297 -24.59 21.82 9.10
C VAL A 297 -24.75 20.73 10.16
N TRP A 298 -25.21 21.10 11.36
CA TRP A 298 -25.42 20.20 12.50
C TRP A 298 -26.58 19.21 12.30
N MET A 299 -27.40 19.38 11.26
CA MET A 299 -28.49 18.46 10.99
C MET A 299 -27.98 17.17 10.32
N PRO A 300 -28.43 15.98 10.75
CA PRO A 300 -28.00 14.71 10.18
C PRO A 300 -28.18 14.67 8.65
N GLY A 301 -27.09 14.36 7.93
CA GLY A 301 -27.06 14.25 6.47
C GLY A 301 -26.96 15.58 5.71
N LYS A 302 -27.14 16.74 6.35
CA LYS A 302 -27.10 18.04 5.65
C LYS A 302 -25.68 18.50 5.34
N ALA A 303 -24.71 18.26 6.22
CA ALA A 303 -23.30 18.56 5.95
C ALA A 303 -22.81 17.95 4.61
N GLY A 304 -23.10 16.68 4.36
CA GLY A 304 -22.72 16.00 3.13
C GLY A 304 -23.38 16.56 1.86
N LEU A 305 -24.64 17.02 1.97
CA LEU A 305 -25.33 17.71 0.87
C LEU A 305 -24.78 19.11 0.64
N ILE A 306 -24.48 19.87 1.69
CA ILE A 306 -23.83 21.18 1.55
C ILE A 306 -22.46 21.01 0.91
N LYS A 307 -21.66 20.02 1.36
CA LYS A 307 -20.37 19.68 0.77
C LYS A 307 -20.47 19.32 -0.71
N SER A 308 -21.48 18.56 -1.11
CA SER A 308 -21.67 18.20 -2.52
C SER A 308 -22.00 19.42 -3.39
N VAL A 309 -22.76 20.39 -2.88
CA VAL A 309 -23.02 21.67 -3.56
C VAL A 309 -21.77 22.56 -3.59
N LEU A 310 -20.99 22.58 -2.51
CA LEU A 310 -19.71 23.30 -2.46
C LEU A 310 -18.71 22.75 -3.49
N ARG A 311 -18.69 21.43 -3.72
CA ARG A 311 -17.85 20.78 -4.75
C ARG A 311 -18.20 21.20 -6.18
N THR A 312 -19.42 21.66 -6.45
CA THR A 312 -19.81 22.11 -7.80
C THR A 312 -19.41 23.55 -8.11
N GLN A 313 -18.91 24.31 -7.13
CA GLN A 313 -18.55 25.72 -7.31
C GLN A 313 -17.16 25.87 -7.93
N ASN A 314 -17.05 26.11 -9.23
CA ASN A 314 -15.75 26.32 -9.89
C ASN A 314 -15.77 27.62 -10.74
N PRO A 315 -15.02 28.68 -10.37
CA PRO A 315 -14.08 28.76 -9.25
C PRO A 315 -14.77 28.74 -7.88
N PHE A 316 -14.06 28.29 -6.84
CA PHE A 316 -14.58 28.32 -5.48
C PHE A 316 -14.58 29.76 -4.94
N PRO A 317 -15.70 30.26 -4.38
CA PRO A 317 -15.78 31.63 -3.87
C PRO A 317 -15.26 31.76 -2.43
N ASP A 318 -14.54 32.84 -2.12
CA ASP A 318 -13.94 33.09 -0.80
C ASP A 318 -14.99 33.22 0.32
N SER A 319 -16.18 33.75 0.00
CA SER A 319 -17.31 33.83 0.92
C SER A 319 -17.80 32.46 1.41
N GLY A 320 -17.50 31.38 0.67
CA GLY A 320 -17.87 30.01 1.05
C GLY A 320 -16.90 29.33 2.02
N LEU A 321 -15.72 29.92 2.31
CA LEU A 321 -14.71 29.31 3.17
C LEU A 321 -15.17 29.11 4.62
N PRO A 322 -15.88 30.06 5.28
CA PRO A 322 -16.39 29.85 6.63
C PRO A 322 -17.37 28.67 6.70
N LEU A 323 -18.32 28.61 5.76
CA LEU A 323 -19.27 27.49 5.65
C LEU A 323 -18.55 26.16 5.43
N LEU A 324 -17.55 26.13 4.54
CA LEU A 324 -16.76 24.93 4.30
C LEU A 324 -16.04 24.45 5.56
N ALA A 325 -15.42 25.37 6.32
CA ALA A 325 -14.75 25.01 7.56
C ALA A 325 -15.73 24.37 8.55
N LYS A 326 -16.95 24.92 8.68
CA LYS A 326 -17.99 24.33 9.53
C LYS A 326 -18.44 22.95 9.06
N VAL A 327 -18.63 22.76 7.76
CA VAL A 327 -18.97 21.47 7.18
C VAL A 327 -17.90 20.43 7.47
N VAL A 328 -16.63 20.80 7.30
CA VAL A 328 -15.49 19.91 7.53
C VAL A 328 -15.31 19.60 9.02
N GLU A 329 -15.37 20.60 9.90
CA GLU A 329 -15.34 20.41 11.36
C GLU A 329 -16.42 19.43 11.83
N HIS A 330 -17.63 19.54 11.26
CA HIS A 330 -18.73 18.65 11.56
C HIS A 330 -18.53 17.23 11.04
N GLU A 331 -18.06 17.06 9.79
CA GLU A 331 -17.81 15.75 9.19
C GLU A 331 -16.66 14.99 9.85
N SER A 332 -15.62 15.70 10.30
CA SER A 332 -14.53 15.09 11.08
C SER A 332 -15.04 14.49 12.40
N GLY A 333 -16.15 14.99 12.95
CA GLY A 333 -16.79 14.42 14.13
C GLY A 333 -15.83 14.33 15.32
N SER A 334 -15.61 13.10 15.82
CA SER A 334 -14.61 12.83 16.87
C SER A 334 -13.17 12.72 16.34
N ASP A 335 -13.00 12.45 15.05
CA ASP A 335 -11.70 12.25 14.42
C ASP A 335 -11.21 13.53 13.74
N LYS A 336 -10.75 14.47 14.58
CA LYS A 336 -10.16 15.74 14.12
C LYS A 336 -8.81 15.57 13.42
N THR A 337 -8.28 14.35 13.36
CA THR A 337 -6.97 14.07 12.74
C THR A 337 -7.03 13.99 11.23
N VAL A 338 -8.23 13.84 10.66
CA VAL A 338 -8.45 13.70 9.22
C VAL A 338 -9.13 14.95 8.66
N LEU A 339 -8.44 15.62 7.75
CA LEU A 339 -8.95 16.73 6.96
C LEU A 339 -9.11 16.31 5.49
N ASP A 340 -10.36 16.07 5.07
CA ASP A 340 -10.69 15.67 3.70
C ASP A 340 -11.25 16.83 2.88
N LEU A 341 -10.40 17.40 2.01
CA LEU A 341 -10.73 18.47 1.08
C LEU A 341 -10.89 17.95 -0.36
N SER A 342 -11.06 16.65 -0.55
CA SER A 342 -11.11 16.04 -1.88
C SER A 342 -12.33 16.50 -2.69
N GLY A 343 -12.11 16.79 -3.97
CA GLY A 343 -13.11 17.24 -4.94
C GLY A 343 -13.58 18.67 -4.77
N LEU A 344 -13.01 19.43 -3.83
CA LEU A 344 -13.29 20.85 -3.70
C LEU A 344 -12.31 21.63 -4.59
N PRO A 345 -12.79 22.50 -5.50
CA PRO A 345 -11.95 23.25 -6.43
C PRO A 345 -11.31 24.49 -5.78
N LEU A 346 -10.67 24.31 -4.61
CA LEU A 346 -10.02 25.37 -3.85
C LEU A 346 -8.70 25.79 -4.52
N SER A 347 -8.44 27.09 -4.57
CA SER A 347 -7.14 27.63 -4.99
C SER A 347 -6.08 27.50 -3.89
N ASP A 348 -4.81 27.67 -4.26
CA ASP A 348 -3.68 27.64 -3.31
C ASP A 348 -3.86 28.64 -2.15
N SER A 349 -4.27 29.88 -2.46
CA SER A 349 -4.48 30.92 -1.44
C SER A 349 -5.62 30.59 -0.49
N GLN A 350 -6.69 29.96 -1.01
CA GLN A 350 -7.82 29.53 -0.20
C GLN A 350 -7.45 28.38 0.73
N ILE A 351 -6.66 27.40 0.26
CA ILE A 351 -6.15 26.31 1.09
C ILE A 351 -5.32 26.87 2.24
N VAL A 352 -4.39 27.78 1.94
CA VAL A 352 -3.54 28.41 2.96
C VAL A 352 -4.38 29.22 3.94
N SER A 353 -5.34 30.03 3.45
CA SER A 353 -6.24 30.81 4.30
C SER A 353 -7.10 29.92 5.21
N LEU A 354 -7.62 28.81 4.69
CA LEU A 354 -8.41 27.84 5.43
C LEU A 354 -7.58 27.20 6.56
N LEU A 355 -6.36 26.75 6.27
CA LEU A 355 -5.48 26.09 7.25
C LEU A 355 -4.93 27.06 8.30
N THR A 356 -4.55 28.28 7.91
CA THR A 356 -3.90 29.25 8.80
C THR A 356 -4.88 30.15 9.55
N GLY A 357 -6.06 30.39 8.97
CA GLY A 357 -7.12 31.21 9.56
C GLY A 357 -8.22 30.36 10.16
N THR A 358 -9.13 29.88 9.31
CA THR A 358 -10.41 29.31 9.74
C THR A 358 -10.27 28.03 10.56
N LEU A 359 -9.30 27.17 10.22
CA LEU A 359 -9.00 25.91 10.92
C LEU A 359 -7.79 26.03 11.87
N SER A 360 -7.44 27.25 12.30
CA SER A 360 -6.24 27.49 13.11
C SER A 360 -6.22 26.73 14.44
N GLU A 361 -7.38 26.45 15.04
CA GLU A 361 -7.48 25.69 16.29
C GLU A 361 -7.26 24.18 16.11
N THR A 362 -7.53 23.64 14.91
CA THR A 362 -7.46 22.20 14.64
C THR A 362 -6.22 21.80 13.86
N LYS A 363 -5.52 22.75 13.21
CA LYS A 363 -4.36 22.48 12.35
C LYS A 363 -3.26 21.63 13.00
N ASP A 364 -3.03 21.81 14.32
CA ASP A 364 -1.98 21.10 15.06
C ASP A 364 -2.37 19.65 15.37
N SER A 365 -3.63 19.27 15.16
CA SER A 365 -4.13 17.89 15.32
C SER A 365 -4.25 17.12 14.01
N ILE A 366 -4.06 17.77 12.86
CA ILE A 366 -4.23 17.14 11.55
C ILE A 366 -3.05 16.22 11.25
N GLU A 367 -3.32 14.92 11.14
CA GLU A 367 -2.35 13.89 10.77
C GLU A 367 -2.51 13.43 9.32
N LEU A 368 -3.73 13.50 8.76
CA LEU A 368 -4.07 13.10 7.40
C LEU A 368 -4.77 14.24 6.66
N LEU A 369 -4.21 14.63 5.51
CA LEU A 369 -4.75 15.66 4.63
C LEU A 369 -4.96 15.11 3.22
N LYS A 370 -6.14 15.35 2.65
CA LYS A 370 -6.49 14.90 1.31
C LYS A 370 -6.88 16.07 0.41
N PHE A 371 -6.24 16.16 -0.76
CA PHE A 371 -6.54 17.12 -1.81
C PHE A 371 -6.97 16.47 -3.13
N SER A 372 -7.34 15.19 -3.09
CA SER A 372 -7.63 14.42 -4.30
C SER A 372 -8.73 15.10 -5.15
N TYR A 373 -8.64 15.03 -6.48
CA TYR A 373 -9.60 15.64 -7.41
C TYR A 373 -9.69 17.18 -7.34
N ASN A 374 -8.66 17.85 -6.81
CA ASN A 374 -8.56 19.29 -6.89
C ASN A 374 -7.54 19.68 -7.98
N HIS A 375 -8.05 20.16 -9.13
CA HIS A 375 -7.23 20.61 -10.27
C HIS A 375 -6.84 22.09 -10.20
N ASN A 376 -7.17 22.79 -9.12
CA ASN A 376 -6.82 24.20 -8.91
C ASN A 376 -5.58 24.38 -8.02
N ILE A 377 -4.98 23.28 -7.55
CA ILE A 377 -3.78 23.33 -6.70
C ILE A 377 -2.50 23.27 -7.51
N THR A 378 -1.48 23.97 -7.06
CA THR A 378 -0.14 23.88 -7.67
C THR A 378 0.85 23.26 -6.70
N VAL A 379 2.02 22.86 -7.21
CA VAL A 379 3.11 22.32 -6.37
C VAL A 379 3.61 23.35 -5.32
N ASP A 380 3.41 24.65 -5.58
CA ASP A 380 3.88 25.75 -4.73
C ASP A 380 3.07 25.89 -3.42
N VAL A 381 1.90 25.26 -3.34
CA VAL A 381 1.12 25.22 -2.09
C VAL A 381 1.69 24.23 -1.09
N LEU A 382 2.39 23.18 -1.54
CA LEU A 382 2.84 22.09 -0.66
C LEU A 382 3.77 22.56 0.47
N PRO A 383 4.79 23.43 0.23
CA PRO A 383 5.62 23.95 1.32
C PRO A 383 4.81 24.74 2.37
N GLN A 384 3.79 25.48 1.93
CA GLN A 384 2.94 26.30 2.79
C GLN A 384 2.02 25.42 3.64
N VAL A 385 1.41 24.40 3.03
CA VAL A 385 0.60 23.40 3.73
C VAL A 385 1.43 22.66 4.77
N LEU A 386 2.59 22.12 4.37
CA LEU A 386 3.46 21.35 5.28
C LEU A 386 3.99 22.20 6.44
N SER A 387 4.21 23.49 6.21
CA SER A 387 4.58 24.44 7.28
C SER A 387 3.40 24.77 8.20
N ALA A 388 2.19 24.84 7.67
CA ALA A 388 0.97 25.14 8.43
C ALA A 388 0.48 23.95 9.26
N THR A 389 0.80 22.71 8.86
CA THR A 389 0.37 21.47 9.52
C THR A 389 1.60 20.63 9.94
N PRO A 390 2.31 20.99 11.02
CA PRO A 390 3.57 20.34 11.41
C PRO A 390 3.41 18.89 11.88
N MET A 391 2.20 18.51 12.32
CA MET A 391 1.88 17.13 12.73
C MET A 391 1.42 16.24 11.56
N LEU A 392 1.38 16.77 10.33
CA LEU A 392 0.92 16.03 9.18
C LEU A 392 1.82 14.83 8.91
N ARG A 393 1.23 13.63 8.94
CA ARG A 393 1.90 12.36 8.67
C ARG A 393 1.59 11.82 7.30
N ARG A 394 0.41 12.13 6.76
CA ARG A 394 -0.05 11.58 5.49
C ARG A 394 -0.69 12.64 4.62
N LEU A 395 -0.23 12.72 3.37
CA LEU A 395 -0.75 13.64 2.37
C LEU A 395 -1.19 12.86 1.13
N VAL A 396 -2.44 13.07 0.69
CA VAL A 396 -3.03 12.39 -0.47
C VAL A 396 -3.31 13.38 -1.60
N LEU A 397 -2.68 13.14 -2.75
CA LEU A 397 -2.67 14.00 -3.95
C LEU A 397 -3.03 13.17 -5.20
N LEU A 398 -4.23 12.59 -5.21
CA LEU A 398 -4.71 11.78 -6.34
C LEU A 398 -5.51 12.64 -7.32
N ASP A 399 -5.27 12.50 -8.62
CA ASP A 399 -5.96 13.27 -9.67
C ASP A 399 -5.94 14.79 -9.43
N THR A 400 -4.75 15.34 -9.27
CA THR A 400 -4.54 16.79 -9.10
C THR A 400 -3.82 17.37 -10.32
N SER A 401 -3.74 18.69 -10.40
CA SER A 401 -2.93 19.39 -11.42
C SER A 401 -1.42 19.29 -11.17
N ILE A 402 -0.98 18.74 -10.03
CA ILE A 402 0.43 18.53 -9.74
C ILE A 402 0.93 17.33 -10.54
N SER A 403 1.88 17.58 -11.44
CA SER A 403 2.47 16.55 -12.30
C SER A 403 3.50 15.67 -11.58
N ASP A 404 3.76 14.50 -12.15
CA ASP A 404 4.79 13.58 -11.65
C ASP A 404 6.19 14.20 -11.67
N GLU A 405 6.51 15.01 -12.68
CA GLU A 405 7.74 15.78 -12.78
C GLU A 405 7.88 16.79 -11.63
N GLN A 406 6.82 17.55 -11.33
CA GLN A 406 6.85 18.56 -10.27
C GLN A 406 7.08 17.94 -8.88
N ILE A 407 6.43 16.82 -8.55
CA ILE A 407 6.69 16.11 -7.28
C ILE A 407 8.14 15.63 -7.22
N ARG A 408 8.67 15.05 -8.31
CA ARG A 408 10.06 14.58 -8.35
C ARG A 408 11.06 15.72 -8.22
N GLU A 409 10.82 16.84 -8.89
CA GLU A 409 11.65 18.04 -8.78
C GLU A 409 11.62 18.61 -7.35
N LEU A 410 10.44 18.67 -6.72
CA LEU A 410 10.31 19.15 -5.35
C LEU A 410 11.02 18.22 -4.35
N LEU A 411 10.87 16.90 -4.48
CA LEU A 411 11.62 15.92 -3.68
C LEU A 411 13.14 16.02 -3.89
N ALA A 412 13.58 16.33 -5.11
CA ALA A 412 15.00 16.51 -5.43
C ALA A 412 15.57 17.80 -4.84
N LYS A 413 14.80 18.90 -4.94
CA LYS A 413 15.19 20.25 -4.54
C LYS A 413 15.14 20.42 -3.01
N ASP A 414 14.09 19.93 -2.37
CA ASP A 414 13.86 20.14 -0.94
C ASP A 414 13.20 18.93 -0.25
N ALA A 415 13.96 17.83 -0.18
CA ALA A 415 13.54 16.61 0.51
C ALA A 415 13.18 16.85 2.00
N LYS A 416 13.71 17.91 2.64
CA LYS A 416 13.50 18.19 4.06
C LYS A 416 12.05 18.57 4.37
N LEU A 417 11.34 19.15 3.40
CA LEU A 417 9.91 19.45 3.53
C LEU A 417 9.07 18.22 3.87
N PHE A 418 9.51 17.04 3.44
CA PHE A 418 8.75 15.80 3.58
C PHE A 418 9.20 14.95 4.77
N HIS A 419 10.11 15.42 5.62
CA HIS A 419 10.62 14.62 6.74
C HIS A 419 9.58 14.31 7.82
N THR A 420 8.55 15.15 7.96
CA THR A 420 7.43 14.93 8.88
C THR A 420 6.41 13.94 8.33
N LEU A 421 6.36 13.78 7.00
CA LEU A 421 5.45 12.86 6.34
C LEU A 421 5.93 11.41 6.49
N GLY A 422 5.06 10.59 7.07
CA GLY A 422 5.14 9.13 7.00
C GLY A 422 4.78 8.60 5.63
N GLU A 423 3.85 9.27 4.93
CA GLU A 423 3.33 8.80 3.65
C GLU A 423 2.92 9.97 2.75
N LEU A 424 3.34 9.89 1.47
CA LEU A 424 2.92 10.79 0.41
C LEU A 424 2.30 9.95 -0.70
N VAL A 425 0.99 10.07 -0.89
CA VAL A 425 0.23 9.33 -1.91
C VAL A 425 0.11 10.20 -3.15
N HIS A 426 0.87 9.87 -4.19
CA HIS A 426 0.87 10.56 -5.49
C HIS A 426 1.25 9.57 -6.60
N PRO A 427 0.66 9.64 -7.82
CA PRO A 427 0.95 8.73 -8.92
C PRO A 427 2.47 8.51 -9.20
N ALA A 428 3.26 9.58 -9.22
CA ALA A 428 4.73 9.52 -9.30
C ALA A 428 5.42 8.51 -8.36
N LEU A 429 4.85 8.29 -7.17
CA LEU A 429 5.41 7.42 -6.14
C LEU A 429 4.80 6.01 -6.14
N LEU A 430 3.67 5.85 -6.82
CA LEU A 430 2.95 4.60 -6.99
C LEU A 430 3.33 3.86 -8.28
N SER A 431 4.00 4.56 -9.20
CA SER A 431 4.49 3.99 -10.45
C SER A 431 5.78 3.18 -10.26
N TRP A 432 5.94 2.16 -11.10
CA TRP A 432 7.17 1.38 -11.21
C TRP A 432 7.72 1.47 -12.66
N PRO A 433 9.04 1.67 -12.87
CA PRO A 433 10.09 1.83 -11.85
C PRO A 433 9.99 3.17 -11.10
N ALA A 434 10.45 3.17 -9.85
CA ALA A 434 10.54 4.38 -9.04
C ALA A 434 11.54 5.39 -9.66
N LEU A 435 11.03 6.47 -10.25
CA LEU A 435 11.83 7.53 -10.87
C LEU A 435 12.05 8.74 -9.94
N TYR A 436 12.07 8.54 -8.63
CA TYR A 436 12.29 9.60 -7.66
C TYR A 436 13.67 9.48 -6.99
N PRO A 437 14.27 10.60 -6.55
CA PRO A 437 15.45 10.54 -5.71
C PRO A 437 15.10 9.80 -4.41
N PRO A 438 15.78 8.69 -4.08
CA PRO A 438 15.50 7.98 -2.84
C PRO A 438 15.90 8.85 -1.66
N ALA A 439 14.98 9.03 -0.72
CA ALA A 439 15.31 9.53 0.60
C ALA A 439 16.05 8.44 1.39
N PHE A 440 15.61 7.18 1.24
CA PHE A 440 16.29 5.99 1.75
C PHE A 440 16.49 4.96 0.63
N GLN A 441 17.67 4.36 0.58
CA GLN A 441 17.97 3.23 -0.31
C GLN A 441 18.54 2.06 0.48
N TYR A 442 17.86 0.91 0.34
CA TYR A 442 18.33 -0.38 0.81
C TYR A 442 19.02 -1.10 -0.34
N VAL A 443 20.20 -1.68 -0.10
CA VAL A 443 20.90 -2.53 -1.07
C VAL A 443 21.24 -3.85 -0.40
N THR A 444 20.83 -4.94 -1.04
CA THR A 444 21.16 -6.32 -0.64
C THR A 444 21.94 -7.00 -1.74
N HIS A 445 22.85 -7.89 -1.35
CA HIS A 445 23.65 -8.71 -2.25
C HIS A 445 23.55 -10.18 -1.83
N ASN A 446 23.10 -11.04 -2.75
CA ASN A 446 22.93 -12.48 -2.49
C ASN A 446 23.98 -13.35 -3.23
N GLY A 447 25.14 -12.79 -3.57
CA GLY A 447 26.24 -13.53 -4.22
C GLY A 447 26.16 -13.54 -5.75
N GLN A 448 24.95 -13.61 -6.31
CA GLN A 448 24.73 -13.62 -7.77
C GLN A 448 24.05 -12.35 -8.29
N SER A 449 23.34 -11.63 -7.42
CA SER A 449 22.62 -10.41 -7.79
C SER A 449 22.70 -9.35 -6.69
N THR A 450 22.63 -8.10 -7.11
CA THR A 450 22.42 -6.96 -6.22
C THR A 450 21.00 -6.48 -6.42
N SER A 451 20.22 -6.42 -5.35
CA SER A 451 18.88 -5.85 -5.37
C SER A 451 18.88 -4.57 -4.56
N SER A 452 18.14 -3.57 -5.00
CA SER A 452 17.95 -2.34 -4.22
C SER A 452 16.49 -1.93 -4.17
N ALA A 453 16.07 -1.42 -3.02
CA ALA A 453 14.76 -0.81 -2.83
C ALA A 453 14.95 0.66 -2.41
N ALA A 454 14.09 1.53 -2.92
CA ALA A 454 14.12 2.97 -2.69
C ALA A 454 12.79 3.42 -2.10
N LEU A 455 12.83 4.34 -1.14
CA LEU A 455 11.65 5.01 -0.59
C LEU A 455 11.77 6.51 -0.85
N ALA A 456 10.72 7.12 -1.40
CA ALA A 456 10.66 8.54 -1.74
C ALA A 456 10.60 9.43 -0.50
N VAL A 457 9.82 8.99 0.49
CA VAL A 457 9.68 9.60 1.81
C VAL A 457 9.82 8.51 2.85
N PHE A 458 10.40 8.83 4.00
CA PHE A 458 10.46 7.90 5.12
C PHE A 458 10.54 8.69 6.42
N THR A 459 9.81 8.22 7.42
CA THR A 459 10.20 8.51 8.79
C THR A 459 11.21 7.46 9.24
N PRO A 460 12.15 7.83 10.12
CA PRO A 460 13.04 6.85 10.72
C PRO A 460 12.29 5.67 11.34
N ALA A 461 11.12 5.90 11.96
CA ALA A 461 10.27 4.85 12.54
C ALA A 461 9.77 3.85 11.48
N THR A 462 9.20 4.34 10.37
CA THR A 462 8.75 3.49 9.24
C THR A 462 9.89 2.66 8.68
N LEU A 463 11.08 3.25 8.60
CA LEU A 463 12.28 2.55 8.15
C LEU A 463 12.69 1.41 9.11
N ILE A 464 12.71 1.67 10.42
CA ILE A 464 13.04 0.63 11.42
C ILE A 464 12.06 -0.52 11.30
N GLN A 465 10.77 -0.20 11.21
CA GLN A 465 9.70 -1.17 11.15
C GLN A 465 9.85 -2.01 9.87
N SER A 466 9.99 -1.37 8.71
CA SER A 466 10.18 -2.05 7.42
C SER A 466 11.40 -2.97 7.41
N LEU A 467 12.54 -2.52 7.97
CA LEU A 467 13.72 -3.37 8.09
C LEU A 467 13.51 -4.51 9.07
N THR A 468 12.81 -4.28 10.17
CA THR A 468 12.51 -5.32 11.16
C THR A 468 11.61 -6.39 10.54
N ASP A 469 10.57 -5.97 9.82
CA ASP A 469 9.62 -6.86 9.15
C ASP A 469 10.29 -7.64 8.02
N TYR A 470 11.18 -7.02 7.26
CA TYR A 470 11.96 -7.70 6.22
C TYR A 470 12.99 -8.69 6.80
N LEU A 471 13.70 -8.31 7.86
CA LEU A 471 14.76 -9.13 8.43
C LEU A 471 14.22 -10.26 9.33
N SER A 472 13.02 -10.12 9.90
CA SER A 472 12.47 -11.13 10.81
C SER A 472 12.34 -12.51 10.13
N PRO A 473 11.71 -12.64 8.95
CA PRO A 473 11.64 -13.93 8.26
C PRO A 473 13.01 -14.53 7.94
N ILE A 474 13.97 -13.68 7.53
CA ILE A 474 15.33 -14.11 7.17
C ILE A 474 16.09 -14.63 8.39
N ALA A 475 15.96 -13.95 9.53
CA ALA A 475 16.61 -14.34 10.77
C ALA A 475 16.13 -15.71 11.27
N ASP A 476 14.87 -16.04 11.03
CA ASP A 476 14.29 -17.34 11.36
C ASP A 476 14.68 -18.44 10.36
N LEU A 477 14.75 -18.12 9.07
CA LEU A 477 15.29 -19.05 8.05
C LEU A 477 16.74 -19.42 8.35
N ALA A 478 17.56 -18.47 8.81
CA ALA A 478 18.93 -18.76 9.22
C ALA A 478 19.00 -19.68 10.47
N GLN A 479 17.98 -19.68 11.34
CA GLN A 479 17.89 -20.67 12.42
C GLN A 479 17.51 -22.05 11.89
N PHE A 480 16.73 -22.13 10.80
CA PHE A 480 16.28 -23.38 10.20
C PHE A 480 17.33 -24.02 9.28
N GLU A 481 17.96 -23.26 8.39
CA GLU A 481 19.00 -23.75 7.46
C GLU A 481 20.32 -24.08 8.13
N MET A 482 20.61 -23.48 9.28
CA MET A 482 21.79 -23.84 10.08
C MET A 482 21.69 -25.26 10.68
N PHE A 483 20.50 -25.87 10.66
CA PHE A 483 20.32 -27.30 10.97
C PHE A 483 20.35 -28.22 9.72
N SER A 484 20.25 -27.69 8.50
CA SER A 484 20.13 -28.51 7.28
C SER A 484 21.26 -28.34 6.25
N PHE A 485 22.07 -27.29 6.31
CA PHE A 485 23.01 -26.95 5.22
C PHE A 485 24.42 -26.56 5.70
N LEU A 486 25.18 -27.49 6.27
CA LEU A 486 26.65 -27.38 6.37
C LEU A 486 27.32 -27.67 5.00
N GLY A 487 27.01 -26.86 3.98
CA GLY A 487 27.48 -27.12 2.60
C GLY A 487 27.74 -25.93 1.67
N SER A 488 27.07 -24.77 1.80
CA SER A 488 27.39 -23.63 0.92
C SER A 488 27.15 -22.26 1.56
N SER A 489 28.16 -21.41 1.41
CA SER A 489 28.29 -20.06 1.95
C SER A 489 27.21 -19.07 1.46
N LEU A 490 26.26 -18.73 2.33
CA LEU A 490 25.38 -17.58 2.17
C LEU A 490 25.92 -16.41 3.01
N VAL A 491 26.65 -15.50 2.37
CA VAL A 491 27.09 -14.23 2.98
C VAL A 491 26.23 -13.12 2.39
N HIS A 492 25.19 -12.72 3.11
CA HIS A 492 24.47 -11.48 2.82
C HIS A 492 25.32 -10.30 3.29
N SER A 493 25.76 -9.45 2.37
CA SER A 493 26.36 -8.16 2.69
C SER A 493 25.26 -7.10 2.70
N LEU A 494 25.08 -6.41 3.82
CA LEU A 494 24.13 -5.32 3.97
C LEU A 494 24.88 -3.99 3.89
N SER A 495 24.47 -3.10 2.99
CA SER A 495 24.98 -1.74 2.90
C SER A 495 23.83 -0.75 2.97
N PHE A 496 23.95 0.25 3.85
CA PHE A 496 22.99 1.33 4.00
C PHE A 496 23.62 2.63 3.51
N ARG A 497 22.95 3.34 2.60
CA ARG A 497 23.37 4.65 2.14
C ARG A 497 22.28 5.66 2.45
N LEU A 498 22.48 6.44 3.50
CA LEU A 498 21.71 7.66 3.74
C LEU A 498 22.33 8.78 2.89
N ARG A 499 21.50 9.57 2.22
CA ARG A 499 21.97 10.76 1.53
C ARG A 499 22.47 11.76 2.60
N PRO A 500 23.73 12.22 2.56
CA PRO A 500 24.22 13.12 3.60
C PRO A 500 23.49 14.46 3.54
N LEU A 501 23.15 15.01 4.71
CA LEU A 501 22.90 16.43 4.88
C LEU A 501 24.13 17.18 4.38
N SER A 502 24.00 17.92 3.28
CA SER A 502 25.07 18.79 2.80
C SER A 502 25.25 19.95 3.78
N GLU A 503 26.20 19.79 4.71
CA GLU A 503 27.08 20.83 5.28
C GLU A 503 27.95 20.20 6.37
N CYS A 504 28.96 19.44 5.95
CA CYS A 504 30.27 19.35 6.63
C CYS A 504 31.15 18.37 5.84
N GLY A 505 32.15 18.91 5.15
CA GLY A 505 33.17 18.11 4.48
C GLY A 505 34.10 17.46 5.49
N HIS A 506 33.83 16.21 5.87
CA HIS A 506 34.86 15.32 6.39
C HIS A 506 34.62 13.88 5.91
N TYR A 507 35.60 13.35 5.17
CA TYR A 507 35.68 11.97 4.73
C TYR A 507 35.69 11.02 5.95
N PHE A 508 34.65 10.21 6.11
CA PHE A 508 34.69 9.06 7.01
C PHE A 508 35.51 7.93 6.36
N ARG A 509 36.67 7.62 6.94
CA ARG A 509 37.50 6.47 6.59
C ARG A 509 36.89 5.23 7.27
N GLN A 510 36.37 4.27 6.51
CA GLN A 510 35.86 3.02 7.09
C GLN A 510 37.02 2.14 7.61
N PRO A 511 36.90 1.52 8.80
CA PRO A 511 37.82 0.50 9.24
C PRO A 511 37.51 -0.84 8.54
N ARG A 512 38.51 -1.44 7.90
CA ARG A 512 38.45 -2.83 7.45
C ARG A 512 38.51 -3.74 8.69
N HIS A 513 37.40 -4.34 9.07
CA HIS A 513 37.39 -5.45 10.03
C HIS A 513 37.12 -6.76 9.28
N SER A 514 38.10 -7.67 9.29
CA SER A 514 37.88 -9.06 8.87
C SER A 514 37.09 -9.77 9.97
N ILE A 515 35.86 -10.18 9.69
CA ILE A 515 35.09 -11.03 10.59
C ILE A 515 35.60 -12.46 10.42
N LYS A 516 36.14 -13.06 11.48
CA LYS A 516 36.48 -14.49 11.51
C LYS A 516 35.19 -15.30 11.60
N HIS A 517 35.02 -16.30 10.73
CA HIS A 517 33.88 -17.19 10.71
C HIS A 517 33.74 -17.97 12.05
N PRO A 518 32.57 -17.94 12.72
CA PRO A 518 32.29 -18.87 13.80
C PRO A 518 31.92 -20.23 13.22
N SER A 519 32.68 -21.26 13.59
CA SER A 519 32.39 -22.68 13.26
C SER A 519 31.31 -23.31 14.15
N ASP A 520 30.61 -22.49 14.95
CA ASP A 520 29.71 -22.93 16.01
C ASP A 520 28.31 -22.34 15.77
N PRO A 521 27.29 -23.18 15.50
CA PRO A 521 25.95 -22.74 15.12
C PRO A 521 25.24 -21.95 16.23
N PHE A 522 25.54 -22.22 17.50
CA PHE A 522 24.98 -21.44 18.61
C PHE A 522 25.52 -20.00 18.63
N LYS A 523 26.76 -19.79 18.17
CA LYS A 523 27.36 -18.45 18.07
C LYS A 523 26.81 -17.65 16.89
N ALA A 524 26.36 -18.30 15.82
CA ALA A 524 25.79 -17.62 14.65
C ALA A 524 24.36 -17.09 14.91
N SER A 525 23.48 -17.87 15.55
CA SER A 525 22.16 -17.38 16.00
C SER A 525 22.31 -16.27 17.06
N ALA A 526 23.24 -16.44 18.02
CA ALA A 526 23.57 -15.39 18.97
C ALA A 526 24.14 -14.14 18.28
N ALA A 527 24.92 -14.28 17.22
CA ALA A 527 25.46 -13.16 16.44
C ALA A 527 24.39 -12.45 15.61
N ALA A 528 23.42 -13.17 15.01
CA ALA A 528 22.30 -12.56 14.31
C ALA A 528 21.39 -11.78 15.27
N ASN A 529 21.04 -12.37 16.41
CA ASN A 529 20.29 -11.69 17.46
C ASN A 529 21.05 -10.50 18.07
N ALA A 530 22.37 -10.63 18.26
CA ALA A 530 23.23 -9.54 18.70
C ALA A 530 23.33 -8.44 17.64
N LEU A 531 23.33 -8.77 16.34
CA LEU A 531 23.32 -7.82 15.24
C LEU A 531 21.99 -7.07 15.18
N ILE A 532 20.85 -7.76 15.30
CA ILE A 532 19.52 -7.14 15.38
C ILE A 532 19.44 -6.23 16.61
N PHE A 533 19.89 -6.70 17.77
CA PHE A 533 19.93 -5.90 18.99
C PHE A 533 20.85 -4.68 18.85
N LYS A 534 22.02 -4.84 18.23
CA LYS A 534 22.97 -3.76 17.96
C LYS A 534 22.42 -2.76 16.95
N LEU A 535 21.75 -3.22 15.90
CA LEU A 535 21.05 -2.37 14.93
C LEU A 535 19.92 -1.60 15.60
N ARG A 536 19.08 -2.25 16.43
CA ARG A 536 18.05 -1.58 17.24
C ARG A 536 18.65 -0.52 18.14
N LYS A 537 19.77 -0.82 18.81
CA LYS A 537 20.47 0.14 19.69
C LYS A 537 21.09 1.30 18.91
N GLN A 538 21.79 1.02 17.81
CA GLN A 538 22.41 2.04 16.95
C GLN A 538 21.37 2.93 16.29
N LEU A 539 20.26 2.37 15.81
CA LEU A 539 19.14 3.16 15.30
C LEU A 539 18.46 3.95 16.42
N SER A 540 18.21 3.37 17.59
CA SER A 540 17.64 4.13 18.72
C SER A 540 18.54 5.31 19.12
N THR A 541 19.87 5.12 19.14
CA THR A 541 20.81 6.23 19.36
C THR A 541 20.74 7.27 18.25
N PHE A 542 20.66 6.85 16.98
CA PHE A 542 20.51 7.75 15.84
C PHE A 542 19.18 8.54 15.87
N LEU A 543 18.07 7.88 16.23
CA LEU A 543 16.77 8.51 16.44
C LEU A 543 16.82 9.58 17.53
N ASN A 544 17.49 9.29 18.65
CA ASN A 544 17.64 10.25 19.74
C ASN A 544 18.46 11.47 19.30
N VAL A 545 19.48 11.28 18.44
CA VAL A 545 20.25 12.38 17.86
C VAL A 545 19.38 13.24 16.93
N LEU A 546 18.58 12.62 16.05
CA LEU A 546 17.66 13.35 15.17
C LEU A 546 16.54 14.09 15.93
N ALA A 547 16.04 13.50 17.02
CA ALA A 547 15.05 14.13 17.89
C ALA A 547 15.63 15.38 18.61
N LEU A 548 16.88 15.30 19.07
CA LEU A 548 17.58 16.43 19.69
C LEU A 548 17.81 17.58 18.70
N GLU A 549 18.23 17.27 17.47
CA GLU A 549 18.42 18.28 16.41
C GLU A 549 17.10 18.95 15.99
N SER A 550 15.97 18.26 16.12
CA SER A 550 14.63 18.81 15.86
C SER A 550 14.16 19.72 16.99
N CYS A 551 14.45 19.39 18.26
CA CYS A 551 14.12 20.22 19.41
C CYS A 551 14.91 21.54 19.45
N GLU A 552 16.19 21.55 19.06
CA GLU A 552 17.02 22.76 19.07
C GLU A 552 16.60 23.80 18.01
N ARG A 553 15.86 23.39 16.96
CA ARG A 553 15.42 24.30 15.88
C ARG A 553 14.04 24.92 16.10
N GLY A 554 13.28 24.44 17.08
CA GLY A 554 11.98 25.04 17.48
C GLY A 554 12.09 26.21 18.47
N GLY A 555 13.30 26.54 18.93
CA GLY A 555 13.53 27.49 20.01
C GLY A 555 14.39 28.68 19.60
N SER A 556 13.94 29.52 18.66
CA SER A 556 14.51 30.87 18.51
C SER A 556 13.43 31.86 18.09
N GLY A 557 12.85 32.55 19.08
CA GLY A 557 11.97 33.68 18.80
C GLY A 557 11.07 34.12 19.94
N SER A 558 11.64 34.59 21.06
CA SER A 558 11.03 35.67 21.85
C SER A 558 11.94 36.07 23.02
N ASP A 559 12.60 37.21 22.90
CA ASP A 559 13.25 37.90 24.00
C ASP A 559 12.22 38.61 24.90
N VAL A 560 12.30 38.30 26.20
CA VAL A 560 12.32 39.20 27.37
C VAL A 560 11.31 40.36 27.41
N ILE A 561 10.29 40.23 28.26
CA ILE A 561 10.00 41.20 29.35
C ILE A 561 9.58 40.42 30.60
N GLY A 562 10.36 40.57 31.68
CA GLY A 562 10.14 39.88 32.94
C GLY A 562 9.05 40.51 33.81
N SER A 563 8.43 39.70 34.66
CA SER A 563 7.87 40.16 35.94
C SER A 563 7.87 39.02 36.96
N ASN A 564 8.48 39.31 38.10
CA ASN A 564 8.56 38.49 39.30
C ASN A 564 7.18 38.03 39.79
N HIS A 565 7.01 36.75 40.15
CA HIS A 565 6.20 36.41 41.32
C HIS A 565 6.61 35.12 42.03
N LYS A 566 6.40 35.18 43.34
CA LYS A 566 6.97 34.36 44.42
C LYS A 566 6.46 32.92 44.42
N VAL A 567 7.40 32.04 44.75
CA VAL A 567 7.20 30.67 45.21
C VAL A 567 6.51 30.66 46.58
N SER A 568 5.46 29.85 46.73
CA SER A 568 5.06 29.28 48.02
C SER A 568 4.75 27.80 47.86
N ASN A 569 5.62 26.98 48.45
CA ASN A 569 5.42 25.57 48.76
C ASN A 569 4.19 25.37 49.65
N VAL A 570 3.39 24.33 49.37
CA VAL A 570 2.76 23.50 50.42
C VAL A 570 2.82 22.03 49.99
N LYS A 571 3.37 21.23 50.91
CA LYS A 571 3.46 19.77 50.94
C LYS A 571 2.32 19.21 51.80
N ASP A 572 2.05 17.92 51.62
CA ASP A 572 1.40 16.98 52.56
C ASP A 572 -0.14 17.13 52.72
N SER A 573 -0.98 16.10 52.87
CA SER A 573 -0.81 14.66 53.11
C SER A 573 -2.15 13.90 52.99
N GLN A 574 -2.01 12.61 52.67
CA GLN A 574 -2.73 11.39 53.13
C GLN A 574 -4.23 11.35 53.52
N GLU A 575 -4.82 10.24 53.07
CA GLU A 575 -5.67 9.25 53.80
C GLU A 575 -7.21 9.24 53.68
N ALA A 576 -7.65 8.21 52.93
CA ALA A 576 -8.56 7.12 53.33
C ALA A 576 -10.01 7.42 53.74
N ARG A 577 -10.96 6.80 53.02
CA ARG A 577 -12.04 5.99 53.62
C ARG A 577 -12.67 5.00 52.64
N ARG A 578 -12.71 3.75 53.09
CA ARG A 578 -13.50 2.61 52.61
C ARG A 578 -15.00 2.92 52.68
N CYS A 579 -15.80 2.34 51.77
CA CYS A 579 -17.00 1.59 52.12
C CYS A 579 -17.32 0.54 51.03
N LYS A 580 -17.50 -0.70 51.49
CA LYS A 580 -18.04 -1.86 50.77
C LYS A 580 -19.56 -1.73 50.61
N GLY A 581 -20.12 -2.40 49.62
CA GLY A 581 -21.56 -2.68 49.54
C GLY A 581 -21.89 -3.61 48.38
N ASP A 582 -21.75 -4.92 48.60
CA ASP A 582 -22.41 -5.96 47.81
C ASP A 582 -23.93 -5.92 48.06
N GLY A 583 -24.73 -6.23 47.04
CA GLY A 583 -26.17 -6.36 47.17
C GLY A 583 -26.82 -7.01 45.94
N HIS A 584 -26.95 -8.33 46.00
CA HIS A 584 -27.66 -9.17 45.03
C HIS A 584 -29.19 -9.02 45.13
N ALA A 585 -29.82 -9.04 43.95
CA ALA A 585 -31.00 -9.84 43.58
C ALA A 585 -32.45 -9.35 43.85
N LYS A 586 -33.25 -9.66 42.82
CA LYS A 586 -34.67 -10.05 42.73
C LYS A 586 -35.69 -9.07 42.14
N ALA A 587 -36.13 -9.52 40.97
CA ALA A 587 -37.40 -9.34 40.28
C ALA A 587 -38.63 -9.12 41.15
N THR A 588 -39.51 -8.22 40.67
CA THR A 588 -40.96 -8.39 40.74
C THR A 588 -41.59 -7.72 39.52
N ALA A 589 -42.37 -8.47 38.76
CA ALA A 589 -43.37 -7.97 37.82
C ALA A 589 -44.69 -7.79 38.56
N VAL A 590 -45.43 -6.69 38.36
CA VAL A 590 -46.92 -6.67 38.27
C VAL A 590 -47.38 -5.45 37.45
N ASN A 591 -48.29 -5.79 36.53
CA ASN A 591 -49.19 -5.06 35.62
C ASN A 591 -49.95 -3.78 36.08
N HIS A 592 -50.30 -2.98 35.04
CA HIS A 592 -51.56 -2.26 34.72
C HIS A 592 -52.21 -1.33 35.76
N HIS A 593 -52.92 -0.24 35.45
CA HIS A 593 -53.57 0.28 34.23
C HIS A 593 -53.95 1.76 34.49
N ALA A 594 -54.24 2.51 33.41
CA ALA A 594 -55.25 3.58 33.29
C ALA A 594 -55.47 4.59 34.45
N GLY A 595 -55.27 5.86 34.11
CA GLY A 595 -55.58 7.04 34.92
C GLY A 595 -54.75 8.22 34.47
#